data_AF-A0A846R0L5-F1
#
_entry.id   AF-A0A846R0L5-F1
#
_cell.length_a   1.000
_cell.length_b   1.000
_cell.length_c   1.000
_cell.angle_alpha   90.00
_cell.angle_beta   90.00
_cell.angle_gamma   90.00
#
_symmetry.space_group_name_H-M   'P 1'
#
loop_
_entity.id
_entity.type
_entity.pdbx_description
1 polymer ?
#
loop_
_entity_poly.entity_id
_entity_poly.type
_entity_poly.pdbx_seq_one_letter_code
_entity_poly.pdbx_strand_id
1 'polypeptide(L)'
;MTLLYQNKYGAAYMLNNAPNPNCKIQLIIDTIGLFMCKEDLQNLLGIVQRSYEPCYCNDCGGKACNKIWCANPLVDICLKVNEPTLDLLEDLIKGTQFMLNIDETLDEHRLRTGE
;
A
#
# COMPACT_ATOMS: atom_id res chain seq x y z
N MET A 1 -16.34 6.11 -5.01
CA MET A 1 -15.21 5.28 -4.57
C MET A 1 -15.35 3.93 -5.25
N THR A 2 -14.28 3.40 -5.82
CA THR A 2 -14.28 2.15 -6.58
C THR A 2 -13.30 1.19 -5.93
N LEU A 3 -13.69 -0.06 -5.70
CA LEU A 3 -12.77 -1.07 -5.15
C LEU A 3 -11.69 -1.40 -6.19
N LEU A 4 -10.42 -1.30 -5.78
CA LEU A 4 -9.28 -1.73 -6.58
C LEU A 4 -8.94 -3.19 -6.26
N TYR A 5 -8.71 -3.48 -4.98
CA TYR A 5 -8.25 -4.80 -4.53
C TYR A 5 -8.66 -5.03 -3.07
N GLN A 6 -8.88 -6.27 -2.67
CA GLN A 6 -9.14 -6.64 -1.28
C GLN A 6 -8.58 -8.02 -0.96
N ASN A 7 -8.16 -8.20 0.29
CA ASN A 7 -7.78 -9.50 0.82
C ASN A 7 -8.32 -9.66 2.26
N LYS A 8 -7.80 -10.63 3.01
CA LYS A 8 -8.26 -10.91 4.38
C LYS A 8 -7.88 -9.84 5.41
N TYR A 9 -6.96 -8.94 5.07
CA TYR A 9 -6.46 -7.92 5.99
C TYR A 9 -7.06 -6.54 5.75
N GLY A 10 -7.36 -6.22 4.48
CA GLY A 10 -7.88 -4.91 4.14
C GLY A 10 -8.40 -4.80 2.72
N ALA A 11 -8.69 -3.56 2.33
CA ALA A 11 -9.17 -3.22 0.99
C ALA A 11 -8.58 -1.90 0.53
N ALA A 12 -8.34 -1.80 -0.77
CA ALA A 12 -7.86 -0.60 -1.43
C ALA A 12 -8.93 -0.07 -2.38
N TYR A 13 -9.10 1.25 -2.37
CA TYR A 13 -10.10 1.92 -3.17
C TYR A 13 -9.53 3.11 -3.93
N MET A 14 -10.08 3.35 -5.12
CA MET A 14 -9.90 4.59 -5.86
C MET A 14 -10.98 5.60 -5.47
N LEU A 15 -10.56 6.82 -5.16
CA LEU A 15 -11.42 7.93 -4.77
C LEU A 15 -11.65 8.86 -5.97
N ASN A 16 -12.92 9.08 -6.29
CA ASN A 16 -13.29 9.99 -7.37
C ASN A 16 -13.18 11.47 -6.94
N ASN A 17 -13.43 11.75 -5.65
CA ASN A 17 -13.38 13.08 -5.05
C ASN A 17 -12.45 13.07 -3.82
N ALA A 18 -11.17 12.80 -4.04
CA ALA A 18 -10.18 12.79 -2.96
C ALA A 18 -9.96 14.23 -2.42
N PRO A 19 -9.83 14.41 -1.10
CA PRO A 19 -9.48 15.72 -0.51
C PRO A 19 -8.14 16.26 -1.04
N ASN A 20 -7.19 15.36 -1.29
CA ASN A 20 -5.96 15.64 -2.00
C ASN A 20 -6.05 15.02 -3.41
N PRO A 21 -6.08 15.82 -4.49
CA PRO A 21 -6.18 15.33 -5.85
C PRO A 21 -5.02 14.41 -6.26
N ASN A 22 -3.86 14.52 -5.61
CA ASN A 22 -2.71 13.68 -5.91
C ASN A 22 -2.84 12.30 -5.25
N CYS A 23 -3.48 12.21 -4.08
CA CYS A 23 -3.60 10.98 -3.31
C CYS A 23 -5.03 10.43 -3.39
N LYS A 24 -5.31 9.78 -4.53
CA LYS A 24 -6.62 9.22 -4.85
C LYS A 24 -6.81 7.78 -4.38
N ILE A 25 -5.79 7.15 -3.79
CA ILE A 25 -5.88 5.78 -3.32
C ILE A 25 -6.18 5.81 -1.82
N GLN A 26 -7.21 5.08 -1.38
CA GLN A 26 -7.47 4.84 0.03
C GLN A 26 -7.16 3.38 0.35
N LEU A 27 -6.16 3.14 1.19
CA LEU A 27 -5.86 1.83 1.74
C LEU A 27 -6.52 1.73 3.11
N ILE A 28 -7.47 0.82 3.26
CA ILE A 28 -8.13 0.54 4.53
C ILE A 28 -7.52 -0.72 5.10
N ILE A 29 -6.94 -0.59 6.30
CA ILE A 29 -6.32 -1.67 7.04
C ILE A 29 -6.91 -1.66 8.44
N ASP A 30 -7.53 -2.78 8.84
CA ASP A 30 -8.22 -2.91 10.11
C ASP A 30 -9.27 -1.79 10.31
N THR A 31 -9.00 -0.79 11.15
CA THR A 31 -9.89 0.35 11.43
C THR A 31 -9.39 1.68 10.87
N ILE A 32 -8.24 1.69 10.18
CA ILE A 32 -7.54 2.90 9.74
C ILE A 32 -7.63 3.00 8.22
N GLY A 33 -7.94 4.20 7.72
CA GLY A 33 -7.88 4.55 6.31
C GLY A 33 -6.69 5.46 6.01
N LEU A 34 -5.82 5.03 5.10
CA LEU A 34 -4.65 5.78 4.64
C LEU A 34 -4.89 6.31 3.23
N PHE A 35 -4.83 7.63 3.07
CA PHE A 35 -4.88 8.27 1.76
C PHE A 35 -3.47 8.36 1.21
N MET A 36 -3.26 7.76 0.04
CA MET A 36 -1.94 7.59 -0.55
C MET A 36 -1.96 7.92 -2.03
N CYS A 37 -0.81 8.41 -2.48
CA CYS A 37 -0.44 8.54 -3.88
C CYS A 37 0.25 7.23 -4.34
N LYS A 38 0.54 7.06 -5.64
CA LYS A 38 1.19 5.84 -6.14
C LYS A 38 2.59 5.66 -5.56
N GLU A 39 3.31 6.77 -5.41
CA GLU A 39 4.65 6.85 -4.85
C GLU A 39 4.65 6.43 -3.37
N ASP A 40 3.64 6.87 -2.60
CA ASP A 40 3.48 6.45 -1.21
C ASP A 40 3.29 4.94 -1.10
N LEU A 41 2.49 4.36 -2.02
CA LEU A 41 2.24 2.93 -2.05
C LEU A 41 3.52 2.13 -2.38
N GLN A 42 4.34 2.64 -3.29
CA GLN A 42 5.66 2.07 -3.60
C GLN A 42 6.63 2.18 -2.42
N ASN A 43 6.66 3.33 -1.74
CA ASN A 43 7.47 3.53 -0.55
C ASN A 43 7.05 2.59 0.58
N LEU A 44 5.74 2.45 0.82
CA LEU A 44 5.19 1.52 1.80
C LEU A 44 5.59 0.07 1.48
N LEU A 45 5.51 -0.35 0.22
CA LEU A 45 5.98 -1.68 -0.20
C LEU A 45 7.46 -1.89 0.15
N GLY A 46 8.31 -0.90 -0.14
CA GLY A 46 9.73 -0.97 0.19
C GLY A 46 9.99 -1.09 1.70
N ILE A 47 9.19 -0.43 2.54
CA ILE A 47 9.29 -0.55 4.00
C ILE A 47 8.83 -1.95 4.44
N VAL A 48 7.69 -2.43 3.92
CA VAL A 48 7.17 -3.78 4.20
C VAL A 48 8.21 -4.86 3.85
N GLN A 49 8.86 -4.74 2.71
CA GLN A 49 9.88 -5.69 2.27
C GLN A 49 11.13 -5.68 3.16
N ARG A 50 11.55 -4.50 3.65
CA ARG A 50 12.67 -4.39 4.61
C ARG A 50 12.34 -4.97 5.97
N SER A 51 11.06 -5.03 6.39
CA SER A 51 10.70 -5.64 7.68
C SER A 51 10.98 -7.14 7.77
N TYR A 52 11.14 -7.83 6.63
CA TYR A 52 11.58 -9.22 6.59
C TYR A 52 13.09 -9.39 6.87
N GLU A 53 13.87 -8.32 6.80
CA GLU A 53 15.30 -8.35 7.10
C GLU A 53 15.56 -8.41 8.61
N PRO A 54 16.65 -9.06 9.06
CA PRO A 54 17.03 -9.07 10.47
C PRO A 54 17.26 -7.66 10.99
N CYS A 55 16.53 -7.27 12.04
CA CYS A 55 16.69 -5.97 12.68
C CYS A 55 17.63 -6.08 13.89
N TYR A 56 18.73 -5.33 13.85
CA TYR A 56 19.74 -5.31 14.92
C TYR A 56 19.58 -4.16 15.91
N CYS A 57 18.40 -3.54 15.98
CA CYS A 57 18.13 -2.54 17.01
C CYS A 57 18.05 -3.21 18.39
N ASN A 58 18.21 -2.41 19.44
CA ASN A 58 18.17 -2.86 20.83
C ASN A 58 16.91 -3.65 21.19
N ASP A 59 15.78 -3.38 20.50
CA ASP A 59 14.50 -4.04 20.76
C ASP A 59 14.31 -5.37 20.00
N CYS A 60 14.97 -5.53 18.84
CA CYS A 60 14.73 -6.67 17.95
C CYS A 60 15.78 -7.78 18.07
N GLY A 61 17.02 -7.44 18.45
CA GLY A 61 18.05 -8.42 18.78
C GLY A 61 18.37 -9.43 17.65
N GLY A 62 18.25 -9.01 16.39
CA GLY A 62 18.51 -9.84 15.20
C GLY A 62 17.30 -10.60 14.66
N LYS A 63 16.09 -10.39 15.21
CA LYS A 63 14.82 -10.91 14.64
C LYS A 63 14.21 -9.94 13.64
N ALA A 64 13.28 -10.42 12.83
CA ALA A 64 12.45 -9.56 11.97
C ALA A 64 11.71 -8.49 12.80
N CYS A 65 11.60 -7.28 12.25
CA CYS A 65 11.00 -6.17 12.97
C CYS A 65 9.48 -6.33 13.06
N ASN A 66 8.90 -6.17 14.26
CA ASN A 66 7.46 -6.24 14.48
C ASN A 66 6.73 -4.89 14.35
N LYS A 67 7.43 -3.87 13.84
CA LYS A 67 6.92 -2.51 13.64
C LYS A 67 7.33 -2.00 12.27
N ILE A 68 6.36 -1.51 11.52
CA ILE A 68 6.57 -0.78 10.27
C ILE A 68 6.43 0.69 10.60
N TRP A 69 7.46 1.46 10.29
CA TRP A 69 7.45 2.91 10.41
C TRP A 69 7.37 3.53 9.03
N CYS A 70 6.24 4.18 8.76
CA CYS A 70 6.08 5.07 7.62
C CYS A 70 6.19 6.50 8.13
N ALA A 71 7.40 7.04 8.06
CA ALA A 71 7.69 8.42 8.41
C ALA A 71 7.77 9.24 7.11
N ASN A 72 6.94 10.28 7.03
CA ASN A 72 7.16 11.38 6.09
C ASN A 72 7.09 12.72 6.86
N PRO A 73 7.57 13.84 6.31
CA PRO A 73 7.59 15.14 7.02
C PRO A 73 6.23 15.64 7.53
N LEU A 74 5.13 15.04 7.09
CA LEU A 74 3.75 15.44 7.39
C LEU A 74 3.03 14.46 8.33
N VAL A 75 3.45 13.20 8.38
CA VAL A 75 2.77 12.08 9.06
C VAL A 75 3.79 11.00 9.44
N ASP A 76 3.75 10.61 10.72
CA ASP A 76 4.42 9.41 11.24
C ASP A 76 3.38 8.34 11.56
N ILE A 77 3.44 7.20 10.86
CA ILE A 77 2.58 6.04 11.11
C ILE A 77 3.44 4.88 11.59
N CYS A 78 3.13 4.36 12.77
CA CYS A 78 3.68 3.11 13.27
C CYS A 78 2.61 2.03 13.22
N LEU A 79 2.79 1.04 12.35
CA LEU A 79 1.94 -0.15 12.30
C LEU A 79 2.62 -1.28 13.05
N LYS A 80 1.96 -1.81 14.07
CA LYS A 80 2.42 -3.02 14.77
C LYS A 80 1.94 -4.23 13.97
N VAL A 81 2.87 -5.04 13.52
CA VAL A 81 2.60 -6.19 12.64
C VAL A 81 3.23 -7.45 13.20
N ASN A 82 2.66 -8.59 12.85
CA ASN A 82 3.28 -9.90 12.96
C ASN A 82 3.54 -10.45 11.54
N GLU A 83 4.27 -11.55 11.42
CA GLU A 83 4.57 -12.15 10.11
C GLU A 83 3.32 -12.41 9.25
N PRO A 84 2.24 -13.07 9.74
CA PRO A 84 1.03 -13.27 8.95
C PRO A 84 0.38 -11.96 8.46
N THR A 85 0.36 -10.94 9.31
CA THR A 85 -0.20 -9.64 8.98
C THR A 85 0.69 -8.88 7.99
N LEU A 86 2.01 -9.05 8.07
CA LEU A 86 2.96 -8.46 7.14
C LEU A 86 2.78 -9.05 5.73
N ASP A 87 2.60 -10.37 5.62
CA ASP A 87 2.36 -11.04 4.34
C ASP A 87 1.05 -10.56 3.69
N LEU A 88 -0.02 -10.46 4.48
CA LEU A 88 -1.29 -9.94 3.99
C LEU A 88 -1.22 -8.46 3.62
N LEU A 89 -0.41 -7.66 4.33
CA LEU A 89 -0.17 -6.27 3.96
C LEU A 89 0.60 -6.17 2.65
N GLU A 90 1.64 -6.98 2.46
CA GLU A 90 2.41 -7.01 1.22
C GLU A 90 1.54 -7.41 0.03
N ASP A 91 0.72 -8.45 0.19
CA ASP A 91 -0.26 -8.90 -0.82
C ASP A 91 -1.27 -7.79 -1.15
N LEU A 92 -1.80 -7.10 -0.14
CA LEU A 92 -2.74 -5.99 -0.34
C LEU A 92 -2.13 -4.88 -1.18
N ILE A 93 -0.89 -4.50 -0.88
CA ILE A 93 -0.17 -3.44 -1.60
C ILE A 93 0.15 -3.87 -3.03
N LYS A 94 0.69 -5.07 -3.23
CA LYS A 94 1.02 -5.62 -4.55
C LYS A 94 -0.22 -5.78 -5.43
N GLY A 95 -1.30 -6.33 -4.88
CA GLY A 95 -2.58 -6.48 -5.59
C GLY A 95 -3.15 -5.13 -6.01
N THR A 96 -3.04 -4.12 -5.15
CA THR A 96 -3.45 -2.75 -5.50
C THR A 96 -2.61 -2.17 -6.63
N GLN A 97 -1.28 -2.29 -6.58
CA GLN A 97 -0.40 -1.81 -7.66
C GLN A 97 -0.67 -2.53 -8.98
N PHE A 98 -0.90 -3.83 -8.92
CA PHE A 98 -1.22 -4.63 -10.10
C PHE A 98 -2.48 -4.13 -10.80
N MET A 99 -3.56 -3.90 -10.04
CA MET A 99 -4.82 -3.38 -10.60
C MET A 99 -4.65 -1.99 -11.22
N LEU A 100 -3.90 -1.11 -10.57
CA LEU A 100 -3.59 0.23 -11.10
C LEU A 100 -2.81 0.15 -12.41
N ASN A 101 -1.83 -0.75 -12.49
CA ASN A 101 -0.99 -0.91 -13.68
C ASN A 101 -1.76 -1.56 -14.83
N ILE A 102 -2.70 -2.47 -14.55
CA ILE A 102 -3.60 -3.03 -15.56
C ILE A 102 -4.45 -1.94 -16.18
N ASP A 103 -5.10 -1.10 -15.37
CA ASP A 103 -5.96 -0.04 -15.87
C ASP A 103 -5.18 0.92 -16.77
N GLU A 104 -3.96 1.31 -16.38
CA GLU A 104 -3.06 2.13 -17.21
C GLU A 104 -2.67 1.43 -18.51
N THR A 105 -2.27 0.15 -18.43
CA THR A 105 -1.85 -0.61 -19.61
C THR A 105 -3.01 -0.74 -20.60
N LEU A 106 -4.22 -1.02 -20.12
CA LEU A 106 -5.41 -1.12 -20.95
C LEU A 106 -5.78 0.23 -21.58
N ASP A 107 -5.66 1.32 -20.83
CA ASP A 107 -5.91 2.67 -21.34
C ASP A 107 -4.89 3.09 -22.42
N GLU A 108 -3.62 2.78 -22.22
CA GLU A 108 -2.56 3.03 -23.21
C GLU A 108 -2.78 2.25 -24.51
N HIS A 109 -3.27 1.02 -24.41
CA HIS A 109 -3.44 0.10 -25.53
C HIS A 109 -4.89 0.00 -26.00
N ARG A 110 -5.76 0.94 -25.57
CA ARG A 110 -7.15 1.01 -26.00
C ARG A 110 -7.20 1.10 -27.52
N LEU A 111 -7.71 0.05 -28.16
CA LEU A 111 -7.97 0.04 -29.58
C LEU A 111 -8.95 1.17 -29.89
N ARG A 112 -8.44 2.23 -30.52
CA ARG A 112 -9.30 3.24 -31.14
C ARG A 112 -9.94 2.54 -32.34
N THR A 113 -11.13 2.01 -32.17
CA THR A 113 -11.99 1.70 -33.31
C THR A 113 -12.25 3.03 -34.00
N GLY A 114 -11.65 3.22 -35.18
CA GLY A 114 -11.76 4.44 -35.94
C GLY A 114 -13.22 4.79 -36.23
N GLU A 115 -13.55 6.05 -36.02
CA GLU A 115 -14.62 6.75 -36.73
C GLU A 115 -14.03 7.38 -37.99
#